data_AF-A0A239BL77-F1
#
_entry.id   AF-A0A239BL77-F1
#
_cell.length_a   1.000
_cell.length_b   1.000
_cell.length_c   1.000
_cell.angle_alpha   90.00
_cell.angle_beta   90.00
_cell.angle_gamma   90.00
#
_symmetry.space_group_name_H-M   'P 1'
#
loop_
_entity.id
_entity.type
_entity.pdbx_description
1 polymer ?
#
loop_
_entity_poly.entity_id
_entity_poly.type
_entity_poly.pdbx_seq_one_letter_code
_entity_poly.pdbx_strand_id
1 'polypeptide(L)'
;MRLLGFLGASRLAAARDTLPAQVEAWREQWCFADDAWSIECQAEQALDPAPLHWLRATSPHGALHIAGRHADSWRRAVFGTHAGQLPEDASATHLLEQARLALVNILLQALGQAPVQDLSAAAPEAPGAALGPRALLRIELGDNALYCLLDAALFDAALPPLAAPPALVERKQAIGGARVRLTLQLPLTELALGDIDDLSPGDVLRAQARLDQPLTLASEPGDVLAKGYLARQQDRLALQLTK
;
A
#
# COMPACT_ATOMS: atom_id res chain seq x y z
N MET A 1 -8.41 18.14 5.99
CA MET A 1 -8.67 16.89 5.23
C MET A 1 -8.03 15.75 6.02
N ARG A 2 -8.83 14.85 6.63
CA ARG A 2 -8.27 13.64 7.26
C ARG A 2 -7.79 12.73 6.14
N LEU A 3 -6.48 12.51 6.04
CA LEU A 3 -5.91 11.46 5.20
C LEU A 3 -6.60 10.15 5.60
N LEU A 4 -7.13 9.42 4.62
CA LEU A 4 -7.57 8.04 4.83
C LEU A 4 -6.40 7.32 5.51
N GLY A 5 -6.59 6.90 6.76
CA GLY A 5 -5.56 6.36 7.64
C GLY A 5 -5.06 5.01 7.12
N PHE A 6 -4.34 5.02 6.02
CA PHE A 6 -3.79 3.83 5.40
C PHE A 6 -2.27 3.88 5.46
N LEU A 7 -1.66 2.74 5.79
CA LEU A 7 -0.21 2.60 5.74
C LEU A 7 0.23 2.51 4.27
N GLY A 8 0.62 3.65 3.70
CA GLY A 8 1.18 3.70 2.34
C GLY A 8 2.51 2.95 2.21
N ALA A 9 2.82 2.48 1.00
CA ALA A 9 4.03 1.68 0.71
C ALA A 9 5.34 2.35 1.16
N SER A 10 5.45 3.68 1.02
CA SER A 10 6.65 4.42 1.44
C SER A 10 6.86 4.40 2.96
N ARG A 11 5.79 4.51 3.76
CA ARG A 11 5.87 4.42 5.23
C ARG A 11 6.31 3.02 5.66
N LEU A 12 5.73 2.00 5.03
CA LEU A 12 6.09 0.62 5.33
C LEU A 12 7.53 0.28 4.92
N ALA A 13 8.01 0.81 3.79
CA ALA A 13 9.41 0.67 3.38
C ALA A 13 10.35 1.31 4.41
N ALA A 14 10.09 2.56 4.80
CA ALA A 14 10.88 3.24 5.83
C ALA A 14 10.90 2.48 7.17
N ALA A 15 9.75 1.89 7.55
CA ALA A 15 9.64 1.06 8.75
C ALA A 15 10.53 -0.19 8.67
N ARG A 16 10.51 -0.88 7.52
CA ARG A 16 11.32 -2.09 7.26
C ARG A 16 12.81 -1.80 7.25
N ASP A 17 13.20 -0.66 6.72
CA ASP A 17 14.62 -0.31 6.59
C ASP A 17 15.20 0.21 7.90
N THR A 18 14.40 0.88 8.73
CA THR A 18 14.89 1.58 9.93
C THR A 18 14.73 0.79 11.22
N LEU A 19 13.53 0.23 11.46
CA LEU A 19 13.16 -0.26 12.79
C LEU A 19 13.94 -1.51 13.24
N PRO A 20 14.23 -2.51 12.37
CA PRO A 20 14.93 -3.71 12.81
C PRO A 20 16.30 -3.43 13.45
N ALA A 21 17.08 -2.51 12.87
CA ALA A 21 18.38 -2.13 13.41
C ALA A 21 18.27 -1.49 14.82
N GLN A 22 17.19 -0.77 15.10
CA GLN A 22 16.96 -0.17 16.42
C GLN A 22 16.60 -1.22 17.47
N VAL A 23 15.87 -2.26 17.08
CA VAL A 23 15.57 -3.39 17.98
C VAL A 23 16.85 -4.15 18.33
N GLU A 24 17.74 -4.38 17.36
CA GLU A 24 19.04 -5.02 17.64
C GLU A 24 19.91 -4.16 18.56
N ALA A 25 20.00 -2.84 18.33
CA ALA A 25 20.72 -1.94 19.22
C ALA A 25 20.15 -1.95 20.67
N TRP A 26 18.82 -2.00 20.80
CA TRP A 26 18.18 -2.15 22.11
C TRP A 26 18.51 -3.50 22.74
N ARG A 27 18.46 -4.58 21.96
CA ARG A 27 18.78 -5.94 22.42
C ARG A 27 20.20 -6.00 22.98
N GLU A 28 21.19 -5.47 22.26
CA GLU A 28 22.60 -5.44 22.70
C GLU A 28 22.79 -4.74 24.04
N GLN A 29 21.97 -3.72 24.34
CA GLN A 29 22.07 -2.95 25.57
C GLN A 29 21.32 -3.59 26.75
N TRP A 30 20.16 -4.19 26.49
CA TRP A 30 19.21 -4.58 27.54
C TRP A 30 19.09 -6.08 27.76
N CYS A 31 19.46 -6.90 26.78
CA CYS A 31 19.20 -8.34 26.82
C CYS A 31 20.45 -9.14 27.18
N PHE A 32 20.28 -10.14 28.04
CA PHE A 32 21.38 -10.99 28.55
C PHE A 32 21.61 -12.26 27.70
N ALA A 33 20.88 -12.45 26.60
CA ALA A 33 20.89 -13.69 25.84
C ALA A 33 21.29 -13.51 24.37
N ASP A 34 22.10 -14.46 23.90
CA ASP A 34 22.58 -14.58 22.53
C ASP A 34 21.60 -15.32 21.60
N ASP A 35 20.36 -15.57 22.04
CA ASP A 35 19.36 -16.24 21.22
C ASP A 35 19.16 -15.49 19.90
N ALA A 36 19.09 -16.21 18.78
CA ALA A 36 18.84 -15.57 17.49
C ALA A 36 17.41 -15.01 17.45
N TRP A 37 17.28 -13.69 17.28
CA TRP A 37 15.99 -13.03 17.12
C TRP A 37 15.66 -12.91 15.64
N SER A 38 14.38 -13.06 15.30
CA SER A 38 13.86 -12.67 13.98
C SER A 38 13.03 -11.41 14.15
N ILE A 39 13.37 -10.36 13.42
CA ILE A 39 12.69 -9.06 13.50
C ILE A 39 12.07 -8.76 12.14
N GLU A 40 10.75 -8.71 12.10
CA GLU A 40 9.98 -8.50 10.88
C GLU A 40 9.09 -7.28 11.01
N CYS A 41 9.09 -6.43 9.97
CA CYS A 41 8.17 -5.30 9.88
C CYS A 41 7.22 -5.44 8.68
N GLN A 42 5.92 -5.34 8.94
CA GLN A 42 4.87 -5.49 7.94
C GLN A 42 3.69 -4.54 8.23
N ALA A 43 2.75 -4.44 7.30
CA ALA A 43 1.47 -3.81 7.59
C ALA A 43 0.74 -4.62 8.68
N GLU A 44 -0.09 -3.95 9.49
CA GLU A 44 -0.91 -4.63 10.50
C GLU A 44 -1.74 -5.75 9.86
N GLN A 45 -1.61 -6.95 10.43
CA GLN A 45 -2.36 -8.15 10.07
C GLN A 45 -3.02 -8.69 11.34
N ALA A 46 -3.92 -9.67 11.19
CA ALA A 46 -4.53 -10.35 12.32
C ALA A 46 -3.45 -10.87 13.28
N LEU A 47 -3.55 -10.46 14.55
CA LEU A 47 -2.70 -10.95 15.63
C LEU A 47 -3.28 -12.24 16.21
N ASP A 48 -2.44 -13.02 16.88
CA ASP A 48 -2.86 -14.23 17.59
C ASP A 48 -3.99 -13.91 18.60
N PRO A 49 -4.99 -14.80 18.78
CA PRO A 49 -6.17 -14.55 19.60
C PRO A 49 -5.92 -14.56 21.12
N ALA A 50 -4.67 -14.67 21.56
CA ALA A 50 -4.33 -14.68 22.98
C ALA A 50 -4.54 -13.30 23.62
N PRO A 51 -4.90 -13.22 24.91
CA PRO A 51 -5.01 -11.93 25.61
C PRO A 51 -3.62 -11.28 25.71
N LEU A 52 -3.41 -10.22 24.92
CA LEU A 52 -2.20 -9.41 24.93
C LEU A 52 -2.32 -8.27 25.95
N HIS A 53 -1.29 -8.11 26.79
CA HIS A 53 -1.19 -6.99 27.72
C HIS A 53 -0.48 -5.81 27.05
N TRP A 54 -1.29 -4.88 26.54
CA TRP A 54 -0.80 -3.72 25.80
C TRP A 54 -0.34 -2.58 26.72
N LEU A 55 0.81 -2.04 26.38
CA LEU A 55 1.31 -0.76 26.87
C LEU A 55 1.34 0.22 25.70
N ARG A 56 1.17 1.51 26.01
CA ARG A 56 1.07 2.58 25.01
C ARG A 56 1.93 3.77 25.39
N ALA A 57 2.65 4.27 24.40
CA ALA A 57 3.27 5.59 24.37
C ALA A 57 2.55 6.49 23.36
N THR A 58 2.32 7.74 23.76
CA THR A 58 1.62 8.73 22.93
C THR A 58 2.60 9.82 22.53
N SER A 59 2.58 10.21 21.26
CA SER A 59 3.26 11.39 20.72
C SER A 59 2.22 12.36 20.12
N PRO A 60 2.60 13.62 19.80
CA PRO A 60 1.73 14.54 19.09
C PRO A 60 1.25 14.01 17.71
N HIS A 61 1.99 13.07 17.13
CA HIS A 61 1.76 12.56 15.77
C HIS A 61 1.08 11.18 15.75
N GLY A 62 0.88 10.53 16.89
CA GLY A 62 0.28 9.19 16.96
C GLY A 62 0.76 8.40 18.17
N ALA A 63 0.38 7.12 18.24
CA ALA A 63 0.74 6.23 19.34
C ALA A 63 1.55 5.02 18.87
N LEU A 64 2.40 4.54 19.77
CA LEU A 64 3.12 3.28 19.67
C LEU A 64 2.61 2.37 20.79
N HIS A 65 2.19 1.16 20.42
CA HIS A 65 1.71 0.16 21.36
C HIS A 65 2.67 -1.03 21.36
N ILE A 66 2.98 -1.57 22.54
CA ILE A 66 3.80 -2.78 22.68
C ILE A 66 3.06 -3.84 23.49
N ALA A 67 3.25 -5.10 23.15
CA ALA A 67 2.75 -6.24 23.91
C ALA A 67 3.68 -7.44 23.78
N GLY A 68 3.59 -8.36 24.73
CA GLY A 68 4.20 -9.69 24.64
C GLY A 68 3.13 -10.75 24.37
N ARG A 69 3.50 -11.82 23.67
CA ARG A 69 2.62 -12.97 23.39
C ARG A 69 2.10 -13.66 24.65
N HIS A 70 2.92 -13.65 25.69
CA HIS A 70 2.68 -14.26 27.00
C HIS A 70 2.95 -13.22 28.10
N ALA A 71 2.45 -13.48 29.31
CA ALA A 71 2.65 -12.59 30.44
C ALA A 71 4.15 -12.42 30.81
N ASP A 72 4.96 -13.45 30.58
CA ASP A 72 6.39 -13.49 30.85
C ASP A 72 7.27 -13.12 29.63
N SER A 73 6.68 -12.75 28.48
CA SER A 73 7.43 -12.51 27.24
C SER A 73 8.56 -11.50 27.39
N TRP A 74 8.30 -10.41 28.11
CA TRP A 74 9.31 -9.38 28.38
C TRP A 74 10.43 -9.87 29.28
N ARG A 75 10.10 -10.73 30.26
CA ARG A 75 11.09 -11.33 31.14
C ARG A 75 12.01 -12.27 30.37
N ARG A 76 11.43 -13.09 29.48
CA ARG A 76 12.19 -13.96 28.57
C ARG A 76 13.04 -13.16 27.58
N ALA A 77 12.52 -12.07 27.02
CA ALA A 77 13.27 -11.24 26.08
C ALA A 77 14.50 -10.60 26.74
N VAL A 78 14.32 -9.99 27.91
CA VAL A 78 15.41 -9.29 28.62
C VAL A 78 16.40 -10.28 29.24
N PHE A 79 15.92 -11.31 29.95
CA PHE A 79 16.78 -12.18 30.77
C PHE A 79 17.09 -13.56 30.15
N GLY A 80 16.48 -13.90 29.01
CA GLY A 80 16.69 -15.16 28.31
C GLY A 80 16.56 -16.39 29.20
N THR A 81 17.61 -17.22 29.20
CA THR A 81 17.69 -18.46 29.99
C THR A 81 17.55 -18.24 31.50
N HIS A 82 17.81 -17.04 32.01
CA HIS A 82 17.69 -16.70 33.43
C HIS A 82 16.29 -16.21 33.83
N ALA A 83 15.35 -16.08 32.90
CA ALA A 83 14.02 -15.55 33.17
C ALA A 83 13.25 -16.32 34.27
N GLY A 84 13.45 -17.63 34.39
CA GLY A 84 12.83 -18.46 35.44
C GLY A 84 13.48 -18.34 36.82
N GLN A 85 14.68 -17.76 36.90
CA GLN A 85 15.47 -17.65 38.14
C GLN A 85 15.38 -16.26 38.77
N LEU A 86 14.77 -15.29 38.09
CA LEU A 86 14.66 -13.94 38.63
C LEU A 86 13.75 -13.92 39.87
N PRO A 87 14.10 -13.13 40.90
CA PRO A 87 13.18 -12.82 41.98
C PRO A 87 12.00 -11.96 41.47
N GLU A 88 10.86 -12.07 42.15
CA GLU A 88 9.70 -11.19 41.95
C GLU A 88 9.78 -10.00 42.92
N ASP A 89 10.77 -9.13 42.69
CA ASP A 89 11.00 -7.95 43.51
C ASP A 89 10.83 -6.64 42.72
N ALA A 90 10.92 -5.52 43.45
CA ALA A 90 10.80 -4.19 42.87
C ALA A 90 11.92 -3.87 41.87
N SER A 91 13.12 -4.45 42.06
CA SER A 91 14.26 -4.21 41.18
C SER A 91 14.07 -4.89 39.82
N ALA A 92 13.64 -6.15 39.80
CA ALA A 92 13.29 -6.87 38.59
C ALA A 92 12.15 -6.18 37.82
N THR A 93 11.13 -5.73 38.54
CA THR A 93 9.99 -4.99 37.96
C THR A 93 10.45 -3.68 37.32
N HIS A 94 11.25 -2.89 38.04
CA HIS A 94 11.78 -1.63 37.56
C HIS A 94 12.67 -1.81 36.32
N LEU A 95 13.55 -2.81 36.31
CA LEU A 95 14.40 -3.11 35.14
C LEU A 95 13.57 -3.45 33.90
N LEU A 96 12.50 -4.25 34.04
CA LEU A 96 11.60 -4.56 32.93
C LEU A 96 10.84 -3.33 32.43
N GLU A 97 10.39 -2.45 33.32
CA GLU A 97 9.77 -1.19 32.96
C GLU A 97 10.74 -0.28 32.18
N GLN A 98 11.98 -0.15 32.65
CA GLN A 98 13.01 0.63 31.97
C GLN A 98 13.38 0.02 30.60
N ALA A 99 13.49 -1.30 30.50
CA ALA A 99 13.76 -1.98 29.23
C ALA A 99 12.65 -1.74 28.21
N ARG A 100 11.37 -1.83 28.62
CA ARG A 100 10.22 -1.53 27.77
C ARG A 100 10.22 -0.07 27.31
N LEU A 101 10.46 0.86 28.25
CA LEU A 101 10.52 2.29 27.96
C LEU A 101 11.67 2.61 26.99
N ALA A 102 12.83 1.98 27.18
CA ALA A 102 13.98 2.13 26.29
C ALA A 102 13.68 1.64 24.86
N LEU A 103 13.00 0.50 24.70
CA LEU A 103 12.60 0.02 23.37
C LEU A 103 11.66 1.02 22.70
N VAL A 104 10.66 1.51 23.41
CA VAL A 104 9.73 2.51 22.88
C VAL A 104 10.47 3.77 22.46
N ASN A 105 11.36 4.27 23.31
CA ASN A 105 12.08 5.51 23.06
C ASN A 105 13.07 5.40 21.89
N ILE A 106 13.78 4.27 21.73
CA ILE A 106 14.68 4.10 20.58
C ILE A 106 13.89 4.04 19.27
N LEU A 107 12.71 3.39 19.26
CA LEU A 107 11.84 3.34 18.10
C LEU A 107 11.24 4.72 17.77
N LEU A 108 10.78 5.46 18.78
CA LEU A 108 10.26 6.82 18.62
C LEU A 108 11.34 7.77 18.08
N GLN A 109 12.55 7.72 18.64
CA GLN A 109 13.68 8.56 18.21
C GLN A 109 14.08 8.28 16.76
N ALA A 110 14.13 7.01 16.36
CA ALA A 110 14.41 6.63 14.97
C ALA A 110 13.33 7.13 13.99
N LEU A 111 12.12 7.37 14.48
CA LEU A 111 11.01 7.98 13.73
C LEU A 111 10.97 9.51 13.84
N GLY A 112 11.98 10.14 14.43
CA GLY A 112 12.05 11.59 14.62
C GLY A 112 11.11 12.14 15.69
N GLN A 113 10.60 11.28 16.57
CA GLN A 113 9.69 11.65 17.66
C GLN A 113 10.46 11.92 18.96
N ALA A 114 9.88 12.74 19.84
CA ALA A 114 10.42 12.96 21.17
C ALA A 114 10.24 11.70 22.06
N PRO A 115 11.19 11.41 22.97
CA PRO A 115 11.05 10.32 23.92
C PRO A 115 9.93 10.59 24.93
N VAL A 116 9.32 9.52 25.43
CA VAL A 116 8.33 9.54 26.50
C VAL A 116 8.96 9.14 27.84
N GLN A 117 8.32 9.52 28.94
CA GLN A 117 8.79 9.21 30.30
C GLN A 117 8.09 8.00 30.91
N ASP A 118 6.88 7.70 30.44
CA ASP A 118 5.99 6.71 31.01
C ASP A 118 5.19 5.98 29.92
N LEU A 119 4.78 4.75 30.24
CA LEU A 119 3.92 3.92 29.41
C LEU A 119 2.57 3.73 30.12
N SER A 120 1.49 3.90 29.38
CA SER A 120 0.13 3.70 29.89
C SER A 120 -0.42 2.33 29.51
N ALA A 121 -1.19 1.69 30.38
CA ALA A 121 -1.88 0.44 30.05
C ALA A 121 -3.11 0.73 29.17
N ALA A 122 -2.95 0.60 27.86
CA ALA A 122 -4.02 0.84 26.90
C ALA A 122 -3.82 0.00 25.64
N ALA A 123 -4.87 -0.71 25.24
CA ALA A 123 -4.91 -1.45 23.98
C ALA A 123 -5.16 -0.50 22.79
N PRO A 124 -4.62 -0.82 21.60
CA PRO A 124 -5.00 -0.12 20.39
C PRO A 124 -6.48 -0.37 20.07
N GLU A 125 -7.12 0.57 19.37
CA GLU A 125 -8.46 0.35 18.84
C GLU A 125 -8.40 -0.72 17.73
N ALA A 126 -9.17 -1.80 17.90
CA ALA A 126 -9.30 -2.92 16.95
C ALA A 126 -7.95 -3.46 16.42
N PRO A 127 -7.10 -4.06 17.28
CA PRO A 127 -5.84 -4.67 16.84
C PRO A 127 -6.09 -5.75 15.78
N GLY A 128 -5.29 -5.75 14.72
CA GLY A 128 -5.35 -6.74 13.65
C GLY A 128 -6.51 -6.53 12.67
N ALA A 129 -7.14 -5.35 12.67
CA ALA A 129 -8.15 -5.00 11.67
C ALA A 129 -7.56 -5.04 10.25
N ALA A 130 -8.32 -5.59 9.29
CA ALA A 130 -7.93 -5.57 7.88
C ALA A 130 -7.79 -4.12 7.39
N LEU A 131 -6.66 -3.80 6.75
CA LEU A 131 -6.32 -2.45 6.27
C LEU A 131 -6.11 -1.41 7.39
N GLY A 132 -5.59 -1.82 8.54
CA GLY A 132 -5.28 -0.92 9.65
C GLY A 132 -4.29 0.20 9.28
N PRO A 133 -4.37 1.37 9.95
CA PRO A 133 -3.45 2.50 9.77
C PRO A 133 -2.05 2.25 10.35
N ARG A 134 -1.69 1.02 10.70
CA ARG A 134 -0.51 0.74 11.54
C ARG A 134 0.48 -0.17 10.86
N ALA A 135 1.75 0.04 11.19
CA ALA A 135 2.81 -0.94 10.95
C ALA A 135 2.89 -1.88 12.15
N LEU A 136 3.10 -3.16 11.90
CA LEU A 136 3.41 -4.19 12.89
C LEU A 136 4.88 -4.54 12.79
N LEU A 137 5.62 -4.32 13.87
CA LEU A 137 6.96 -4.84 14.09
C LEU A 137 6.85 -6.03 15.03
N ARG A 138 7.23 -7.21 14.54
CA ARG A 138 7.17 -8.47 15.25
C ARG A 138 8.59 -8.94 15.54
N ILE A 139 8.86 -9.24 16.80
CA ILE A 139 10.17 -9.69 17.27
C ILE A 139 9.95 -11.09 17.82
N GLU A 140 10.44 -12.10 17.11
CA GLU A 140 10.31 -13.52 17.46
C GLU A 140 11.56 -14.00 18.20
N LEU A 141 11.34 -14.71 19.31
CA LEU A 141 12.35 -15.28 20.19
C LEU A 141 11.97 -16.74 20.49
N GLY A 142 12.27 -17.65 19.55
CA GLY A 142 11.91 -19.06 19.68
C GLY A 142 10.40 -19.28 19.69
N ASP A 143 9.84 -19.69 20.83
CA ASP A 143 8.39 -19.91 21.03
C ASP A 143 7.63 -18.64 21.44
N ASN A 144 8.35 -17.55 21.70
CA ASN A 144 7.84 -16.30 22.25
C ASN A 144 7.93 -15.16 21.25
N ALA A 145 7.09 -14.13 21.40
CA ALA A 145 7.11 -12.95 20.55
C ALA A 145 6.81 -11.66 21.32
N LEU A 146 7.39 -10.56 20.84
CA LEU A 146 6.99 -9.20 21.18
C LEU A 146 6.38 -8.54 19.94
N TYR A 147 5.33 -7.76 20.16
CA TYR A 147 4.62 -7.02 19.13
C TYR A 147 4.71 -5.54 19.40
N CYS A 148 5.08 -4.75 18.39
CA CYS A 148 4.98 -3.31 18.40
C CYS A 148 4.06 -2.84 17.26
N LEU A 149 2.99 -2.12 17.60
CA LEU A 149 2.10 -1.49 16.63
C LEU A 149 2.35 0.01 16.60
N LEU A 150 2.67 0.53 15.42
CA LEU A 150 3.05 1.93 15.21
C LEU A 150 2.02 2.59 14.29
N ASP A 151 1.38 3.68 14.74
CA ASP A 151 0.49 4.45 13.88
C ASP A 151 1.23 5.06 12.68
N ALA A 152 0.62 5.03 11.50
CA ALA A 152 1.23 5.54 10.26
C ALA A 152 1.72 7.00 10.36
N ALA A 153 1.06 7.82 11.16
CA ALA A 153 1.42 9.22 11.32
C ALA A 153 2.74 9.44 12.10
N LEU A 154 3.22 8.43 12.84
CA LEU A 154 4.56 8.48 13.46
C LEU A 154 5.69 8.54 12.41
N PHE A 155 5.45 7.99 11.22
CA PHE A 155 6.45 7.94 10.14
C PHE A 155 6.56 9.25 9.36
N ASP A 156 5.64 10.20 9.56
CA ASP A 156 5.59 11.42 8.76
C ASP A 156 6.83 12.32 8.95
N ALA A 157 7.44 12.29 10.14
CA ALA A 157 8.67 13.02 10.42
C ALA A 157 9.93 12.34 9.87
N ALA A 158 9.90 11.00 9.72
CA ALA A 158 11.02 10.22 9.23
C ALA A 158 11.06 10.13 7.69
N LEU A 159 9.92 10.34 7.03
CA LEU A 159 9.85 10.34 5.58
C LEU A 159 10.34 11.67 5.00
N PRO A 160 11.00 11.65 3.83
CA PRO A 160 11.28 12.87 3.10
C PRO A 160 9.95 13.59 2.81
N PRO A 161 9.92 14.93 2.88
CA PRO A 161 8.72 15.69 2.60
C PRO A 161 8.20 15.32 1.22
N LEU A 162 7.00 14.77 1.15
CA LEU A 162 6.35 14.47 -0.12
C LEU A 162 6.22 15.77 -0.91
N ALA A 163 6.75 15.77 -2.14
CA ALA A 163 6.46 16.85 -3.08
C ALA A 163 4.94 17.01 -3.17
N ALA A 164 4.48 18.26 -3.09
CA ALA A 164 3.06 18.56 -3.21
C ALA A 164 2.53 17.87 -4.47
N PRO A 165 1.44 17.07 -4.37
CA PRO A 165 0.89 16.42 -5.54
C PRO A 165 0.58 17.49 -6.58
N PRO A 166 0.85 17.23 -7.87
CA PRO A 166 0.54 18.19 -8.91
C PRO A 166 -0.94 18.54 -8.81
N ALA A 167 -1.25 19.84 -8.96
CA ALA A 167 -2.62 20.32 -8.86
C ALA A 167 -3.51 19.49 -9.80
N LEU A 168 -4.68 19.07 -9.30
CA LEU A 168 -5.66 18.40 -10.13
C LEU A 168 -6.04 19.35 -11.26
N VAL A 169 -5.66 19.00 -12.48
CA VAL A 169 -6.01 19.75 -13.68
C VAL A 169 -7.34 19.25 -14.21
N GLU A 170 -8.10 20.14 -14.84
CA GLU A 170 -9.34 19.74 -15.51
C GLU A 170 -9.06 18.66 -16.55
N ARG A 171 -9.95 17.67 -16.69
CA ARG A 171 -9.79 16.57 -17.66
C ARG A 171 -9.47 17.08 -19.08
N LYS A 172 -10.04 18.21 -19.47
CA LYS A 172 -9.78 18.86 -20.77
C LYS A 172 -8.30 19.25 -20.94
N GLN A 173 -7.68 19.76 -19.88
CA GLN A 173 -6.25 20.10 -19.85
C GLN A 173 -5.38 18.85 -19.79
N ALA A 174 -5.80 17.83 -19.02
CA ALA A 174 -5.09 16.55 -18.94
C ALA A 174 -5.01 15.81 -20.28
N ILE A 175 -6.09 15.86 -21.08
CA ILE A 175 -6.12 15.27 -22.43
C ILE A 175 -5.23 16.06 -23.41
N GLY A 176 -4.91 17.33 -23.12
CA GLY A 176 -3.87 18.09 -23.83
C GLY A 176 -4.11 18.26 -25.33
N GLY A 177 -5.36 18.16 -25.80
CA GLY A 177 -5.68 18.18 -27.23
C GLY A 177 -5.22 16.94 -27.98
N ALA A 178 -5.08 15.79 -27.30
CA ALA A 178 -4.79 14.51 -27.92
C ALA A 178 -5.69 14.27 -29.14
N ARG A 179 -5.05 13.96 -30.28
CA ARG A 179 -5.75 13.68 -31.53
C ARG A 179 -5.88 12.17 -31.68
N VAL A 180 -7.10 11.71 -31.95
CA VAL A 180 -7.38 10.31 -32.26
C VAL A 180 -7.74 10.23 -33.73
N ARG A 181 -7.10 9.31 -34.46
CA ARG A 181 -7.53 8.96 -35.81
C ARG A 181 -8.65 7.95 -35.72
N LEU A 182 -9.76 8.27 -36.37
CA LEU A 182 -10.92 7.41 -36.48
C LEU A 182 -11.05 6.96 -37.92
N THR A 183 -11.24 5.66 -38.11
CA THR A 183 -11.41 5.05 -39.43
C THR A 183 -12.79 4.45 -39.52
N LEU A 184 -13.51 4.81 -40.58
CA LEU A 184 -14.78 4.20 -40.93
C LEU A 184 -14.51 3.04 -41.87
N GLN A 185 -14.93 1.84 -41.48
CA GLN A 185 -14.75 0.65 -42.30
C GLN A 185 -16.06 0.32 -43.03
N LEU A 186 -15.97 0.30 -44.37
CA LEU A 186 -17.02 -0.17 -45.26
C LEU A 186 -16.57 -1.52 -45.84
N PRO A 187 -17.20 -2.65 -45.47
CA PRO A 187 -16.87 -3.93 -46.08
C PRO A 187 -17.34 -3.92 -47.54
N LEU A 188 -16.39 -3.66 -48.45
CA LEU A 188 -16.64 -3.62 -49.88
C LEU A 188 -16.83 -5.04 -50.39
N THR A 189 -15.78 -5.80 -50.66
CA THR A 189 -15.91 -7.19 -51.10
C THR A 189 -14.65 -7.96 -50.72
N GLU A 190 -14.79 -9.27 -50.60
CA GLU A 190 -13.65 -10.18 -50.61
C GLU A 190 -13.40 -10.59 -52.07
N LEU A 191 -12.14 -10.57 -52.50
CA LEU A 191 -11.71 -10.96 -53.84
C LEU A 191 -10.60 -11.99 -53.69
N ALA A 192 -10.58 -12.99 -54.58
CA ALA A 192 -9.41 -13.86 -54.68
C ALA A 192 -8.24 -13.06 -55.28
N LEU A 193 -7.01 -13.42 -54.91
CA LEU A 193 -5.82 -12.68 -55.35
C LEU A 193 -5.72 -12.58 -56.88
N GLY A 194 -6.11 -13.62 -57.61
CA GLY A 194 -6.11 -13.61 -59.09
C GLY A 194 -7.11 -12.62 -59.69
N ASP A 195 -8.25 -12.38 -59.04
CA ASP A 195 -9.26 -11.43 -59.53
C ASP A 195 -8.81 -9.98 -59.35
N ILE A 196 -7.82 -9.71 -58.48
CA ILE A 196 -7.28 -8.37 -58.23
C ILE A 196 -6.38 -7.92 -59.37
N ASP A 197 -5.60 -8.85 -59.95
CA ASP A 197 -4.65 -8.56 -61.03
C ASP A 197 -5.37 -8.22 -62.35
N ASP A 198 -6.61 -8.67 -62.51
CA ASP A 198 -7.43 -8.43 -63.70
C ASP A 198 -8.26 -7.13 -63.62
N LEU A 199 -8.21 -6.38 -62.51
CA LEU A 199 -8.98 -5.14 -62.35
C LEU A 199 -8.44 -4.00 -63.22
N SER A 200 -9.32 -3.45 -64.04
CA SER A 200 -9.06 -2.32 -64.93
C SER A 200 -9.85 -1.07 -64.51
N PRO A 201 -9.35 0.15 -64.81
CA PRO A 201 -10.11 1.37 -64.61
C PRO A 201 -11.46 1.33 -65.35
N GLY A 202 -12.55 1.43 -64.60
CA GLY A 202 -13.91 1.33 -65.12
C GLY A 202 -14.67 0.09 -64.63
N ASP A 203 -13.97 -0.88 -64.05
CA ASP A 203 -14.60 -2.06 -63.47
C ASP A 203 -15.44 -1.70 -62.25
N VAL A 204 -16.57 -2.40 -62.12
CA VAL A 204 -17.55 -2.17 -61.06
C VAL A 204 -17.49 -3.30 -60.05
N LEU A 205 -16.94 -3.00 -58.88
CA LEU A 205 -16.97 -3.90 -57.73
C LEU A 205 -18.31 -3.79 -57.00
N ARG A 206 -19.01 -4.90 -56.88
CA ARG A 206 -20.25 -4.95 -56.10
C ARG A 206 -19.92 -5.09 -54.62
N ALA A 207 -20.24 -4.06 -53.85
CA ALA A 207 -20.10 -4.14 -52.40
C ALA A 207 -21.07 -5.17 -51.77
N GLN A 208 -20.59 -5.91 -50.79
CA GLN A 208 -21.35 -6.78 -49.90
C GLN A 208 -22.13 -5.97 -48.86
N ALA A 209 -21.55 -4.86 -48.38
CA ALA A 209 -22.26 -3.93 -47.51
C ALA A 209 -23.40 -3.23 -48.26
N ARG A 210 -24.59 -3.24 -47.66
CA ARG A 210 -25.69 -2.40 -48.13
C ARG A 210 -25.58 -1.01 -47.50
N LEU A 211 -25.94 0.03 -48.25
CA LEU A 211 -25.89 1.42 -47.76
C LEU A 211 -26.88 1.69 -46.61
N ASP A 212 -27.89 0.83 -46.42
CA ASP A 212 -28.84 0.89 -45.31
C ASP A 212 -28.38 0.15 -44.05
N GLN A 213 -27.14 -0.38 -44.03
CA GLN A 213 -26.57 -1.06 -42.86
C GLN A 213 -25.66 -0.13 -42.05
N PRO A 214 -25.55 -0.34 -40.73
CA PRO A 214 -24.66 0.44 -39.88
C PRO A 214 -23.19 0.10 -40.17
N LEU A 215 -22.38 1.14 -40.35
CA LEU A 215 -20.94 1.09 -40.56
C LEU A 215 -20.21 1.10 -39.21
N THR A 216 -19.00 0.55 -39.20
CA THR A 216 -18.18 0.43 -37.99
C THR A 216 -17.14 1.54 -37.92
N LEU A 217 -17.13 2.27 -36.82
CA LEU A 217 -16.14 3.28 -36.49
C LEU A 217 -15.09 2.67 -35.55
N ALA A 218 -13.83 2.70 -35.94
CA ALA A 218 -12.73 2.14 -35.17
C ALA A 218 -11.62 3.16 -34.93
N SER A 219 -10.91 3.05 -33.80
CA SER A 219 -9.62 3.72 -33.58
C SER A 219 -8.48 2.84 -34.07
N GLU A 220 -7.32 3.43 -34.37
CA GLU A 220 -6.07 2.65 -34.40
C GLU A 220 -5.79 2.11 -32.98
N PRO A 221 -5.54 0.79 -32.78
CA PRO A 221 -5.07 -0.22 -33.75
C PRO A 221 -6.14 -1.15 -34.34
N GLY A 222 -7.42 -0.81 -34.25
CA GLY A 222 -8.53 -1.61 -34.81
C GLY A 222 -9.73 -1.77 -33.89
N ASP A 223 -9.67 -1.21 -32.68
CA ASP A 223 -10.74 -1.33 -31.69
C ASP A 223 -12.01 -0.64 -32.17
N VAL A 224 -13.11 -1.39 -32.15
CA VAL A 224 -14.43 -0.88 -32.52
C VAL A 224 -14.93 0.07 -31.42
N LEU A 225 -15.12 1.33 -31.77
CA LEU A 225 -15.59 2.37 -30.85
C LEU A 225 -17.10 2.57 -30.92
N ALA A 226 -17.68 2.50 -32.11
CA ALA A 226 -19.10 2.74 -32.33
C ALA A 226 -19.60 2.16 -33.66
N LYS A 227 -20.91 2.14 -33.82
CA LYS A 227 -21.59 1.88 -35.11
C LYS A 227 -22.49 3.06 -35.47
N GLY A 228 -22.73 3.26 -36.76
CA GLY A 228 -23.60 4.35 -37.22
C GLY A 228 -24.01 4.23 -38.68
N TYR A 229 -25.04 4.97 -39.08
CA TYR A 229 -25.51 4.98 -40.46
C TYR A 229 -24.89 6.12 -41.26
N LEU A 230 -24.66 5.88 -42.56
CA LEU A 230 -24.24 6.92 -43.47
C LEU A 230 -25.37 7.94 -43.62
N ALA A 231 -25.04 9.21 -43.43
CA ALA A 231 -25.96 10.33 -43.53
C ALA A 231 -25.36 11.44 -44.39
N ARG A 232 -26.19 12.44 -44.74
CA ARG A 232 -25.74 13.65 -45.45
C ARG A 232 -26.18 14.89 -44.68
N GLN A 233 -25.24 15.78 -44.40
CA GLN A 233 -25.49 17.06 -43.75
C GLN A 233 -24.82 18.17 -44.56
N GLN A 234 -25.59 19.17 -44.99
CA GLN A 234 -25.09 20.33 -45.76
C GLN A 234 -24.16 19.91 -46.91
N ASP A 235 -24.62 18.94 -47.71
CA ASP A 235 -23.89 18.41 -48.86
C ASP A 235 -22.61 17.59 -48.56
N ARG A 236 -22.37 17.26 -47.28
CA ARG A 236 -21.23 16.42 -46.86
C ARG A 236 -21.71 15.07 -46.34
N LEU A 237 -20.93 14.02 -46.62
CA LEU A 237 -21.10 12.71 -46.01
C LEU A 237 -20.80 12.81 -44.51
N ALA A 238 -21.67 12.21 -43.72
CA ALA A 238 -21.59 12.17 -42.26
C ALA A 238 -21.90 10.76 -41.75
N LEU A 239 -21.53 10.48 -40.52
CA LEU A 239 -21.90 9.26 -39.82
C LEU A 239 -22.83 9.62 -38.66
N GLN A 240 -24.05 9.11 -38.68
CA GLN A 240 -24.98 9.24 -37.56
C GLN A 240 -24.77 8.05 -36.61
N LEU A 241 -24.18 8.33 -35.45
CA LEU A 241 -23.93 7.32 -34.42
C LEU A 241 -25.25 6.80 -33.83
N THR A 242 -25.35 5.48 -33.71
CA THR A 242 -26.43 4.82 -32.98
C THR A 242 -25.98 4.56 -31.54
N LYS A 243 -26.91 4.68 -30.59
CA LYS A 243 -26.67 4.25 -29.20
C LYS A 243 -26.44 2.75 -29.11
#